data_AF-A0A8S8YSR3-F1
#
_entry.id   AF-A0A8S8YSR3-F1
#
_cell.length_a   1.000
_cell.length_b   1.000
_cell.length_c   1.000
_cell.angle_alpha   90.00
_cell.angle_beta   90.00
_cell.angle_gamma   90.00
#
_symmetry.space_group_name_H-M   'P 1'
#
loop_
_entity.id
_entity.type
_entity.pdbx_description
1 polymer ?
#
loop_
_entity_poly.entity_id
_entity_poly.type
_entity_poly.pdbx_seq_one_letter_code
_entity_poly.pdbx_strand_id
1 'polypeptide(L)'
;MAQSSERRAIRIGGDAHHRWCAELGQHLRRLRRRGEGSECSTRADRCRGLLRIPAYLGGRWKRKRERLDDSTGSNEMLPQNQGVFKNQAYWLGHPSDGYGDSWNETLTLEPIELTDSGADFTFLSFDYFAEGDHISDRNGNVQAVRDFSYLEVTWVKEGEVFDGTIYGSWTDLNDNGLRYAFNPYTETVYNYCEDFDQNGLYEEVEYAGDHSGGIGEDGFVTWFDSDNLVNTARIDLTHVHLLNQTAEDSIAWTDECTSLAGAEVTFTWRFYSNDDGVNGNAGYAGFGIDNIRVDDYTFNDDGTYIETVTGMDAAQKRVIEMGVHDFESGLYRIDLMTIFNNTDNTTNWFDKPEISQANNVSTILFEIANADITLLQADVLDCVADAVYSCVYSTNPQGQQSHNFAVPMLNGVIEGIYEVTMKIVDEDTGQTVFEQTSDNGPFVLDPHQRSQANWTSPYDLWFDSHTYNISFQSTLIGTGEDSGNERYFSIEFLDNIDVAILSNPTDQNRLQRVKQDLSSMNKTYTQLEVEDWNVYGMEDWLEHYSKVLLPWQTDYSVEYGDYYELLEPQTPTTPTSP
;
A
#
# COMPACT_ATOMS: atom_id res chain seq x y z
N MET A 1 -47.40 -57.14 -33.32
CA MET A 1 -48.31 -56.90 -34.46
C MET A 1 -48.55 -55.40 -34.52
N ALA A 2 -47.78 -54.68 -35.34
CA ALA A 2 -48.15 -54.20 -36.69
C ALA A 2 -49.36 -53.23 -36.65
N GLN A 3 -49.09 -51.91 -36.78
CA GLN A 3 -49.47 -51.03 -37.93
C GLN A 3 -50.58 -50.05 -37.48
N SER A 4 -50.71 -48.77 -37.89
CA SER A 4 -50.08 -47.95 -38.94
C SER A 4 -50.52 -46.46 -38.87
N SER A 5 -49.68 -45.57 -39.43
CA SER A 5 -49.97 -44.42 -40.34
C SER A 5 -50.85 -43.23 -39.86
N GLU A 6 -50.27 -42.02 -39.69
CA GLU A 6 -50.09 -40.88 -40.64
C GLU A 6 -51.32 -39.94 -40.80
N ARG A 7 -51.30 -38.69 -40.27
CA ARG A 7 -50.76 -37.39 -40.80
C ARG A 7 -51.67 -36.65 -41.82
N ARG A 8 -52.27 -35.52 -41.39
CA ARG A 8 -52.12 -34.11 -41.89
C ARG A 8 -53.40 -33.26 -41.79
N ALA A 9 -53.31 -32.09 -41.13
CA ALA A 9 -53.61 -30.71 -41.62
C ALA A 9 -53.69 -29.72 -40.41
N ILE A 10 -52.69 -28.86 -40.20
CA ILE A 10 -52.64 -27.40 -40.49
C ILE A 10 -53.60 -26.52 -39.65
N ARG A 11 -53.09 -25.80 -38.64
CA ARG A 11 -52.89 -24.33 -38.55
C ARG A 11 -52.63 -23.92 -37.07
N ILE A 12 -51.44 -23.38 -36.78
CA ILE A 12 -51.14 -22.62 -35.55
C ILE A 12 -50.41 -21.34 -36.02
N GLY A 13 -50.94 -20.16 -35.69
CA GLY A 13 -50.21 -18.87 -35.75
C GLY A 13 -49.28 -18.79 -34.53
N GLY A 14 -48.03 -18.35 -34.64
CA GLY A 14 -47.61 -16.94 -34.87
C GLY A 14 -47.78 -16.17 -33.55
N ASP A 15 -46.79 -15.57 -32.88
CA ASP A 15 -45.41 -15.21 -33.18
C ASP A 15 -44.70 -14.91 -31.84
N ALA A 16 -43.62 -15.60 -31.47
CA ALA A 16 -42.66 -15.15 -30.44
C ALA A 16 -41.36 -16.01 -30.40
N HIS A 17 -40.74 -16.30 -31.55
CA HIS A 17 -39.38 -16.89 -31.55
C HIS A 17 -38.53 -16.54 -32.78
N HIS A 18 -38.95 -15.52 -33.55
CA HIS A 18 -38.29 -15.09 -34.79
C HIS A 18 -38.08 -13.56 -34.84
N ARG A 19 -37.64 -12.98 -33.71
CA ARG A 19 -37.17 -11.59 -33.68
C ARG A 19 -35.78 -11.39 -33.05
N TRP A 20 -35.08 -12.46 -32.71
CA TRP A 20 -33.75 -12.36 -32.07
C TRP A 20 -32.57 -12.76 -32.97
N CYS A 21 -32.80 -13.46 -34.09
CA CYS A 21 -31.71 -13.88 -35.01
C CYS A 21 -31.51 -12.97 -36.24
N ALA A 22 -32.23 -11.84 -36.33
CA ALA A 22 -32.14 -10.93 -37.49
C ALA A 22 -31.37 -9.62 -37.24
N GLU A 23 -31.06 -9.26 -35.99
CA GLU A 23 -30.36 -8.00 -35.67
C GLU A 23 -28.85 -8.14 -35.41
N LEU A 24 -28.34 -9.32 -35.06
CA LEU A 24 -26.88 -9.55 -34.98
C LEU A 24 -26.19 -9.67 -36.36
N GLY A 25 -26.93 -10.04 -37.41
CA GLY A 25 -26.39 -10.28 -38.76
C GLY A 25 -26.10 -9.02 -39.60
N GLN A 26 -26.52 -7.83 -39.13
CA GLN A 26 -26.27 -6.55 -39.81
C GLN A 26 -25.20 -5.67 -39.12
N HIS A 27 -24.82 -5.95 -37.88
CA HIS A 27 -23.74 -5.23 -37.19
C HIS A 27 -22.34 -5.75 -37.59
N LEU A 28 -22.21 -7.07 -37.75
CA LEU A 28 -20.96 -7.73 -38.14
C LEU A 28 -20.53 -7.51 -39.60
N ARG A 29 -21.39 -6.91 -40.44
CA ARG A 29 -21.02 -6.49 -41.82
C ARG A 29 -20.50 -5.05 -41.92
N ARG A 30 -20.59 -4.25 -40.85
CA ARG A 30 -20.05 -2.87 -40.83
C ARG A 30 -18.63 -2.77 -40.27
N LEU A 31 -18.18 -3.74 -39.47
CA LEU A 31 -16.82 -3.76 -38.92
C LEU A 31 -15.75 -4.29 -39.90
N ARG A 32 -16.15 -4.91 -41.01
CA ARG A 32 -15.24 -5.47 -42.03
C ARG A 32 -14.81 -4.47 -43.12
N ARG A 33 -14.97 -3.16 -42.90
CA ARG A 33 -14.65 -2.08 -43.87
C ARG A 33 -13.68 -1.00 -43.36
N ARG A 34 -13.03 -1.18 -42.21
CA ARG A 34 -11.88 -0.36 -41.80
C ARG A 34 -10.68 -1.29 -41.68
N GLY A 35 -9.83 -1.26 -42.70
CA GLY A 35 -8.66 -2.11 -42.79
C GLY A 35 -7.55 -1.60 -41.89
N GLU A 36 -7.17 -2.42 -40.91
CA GLU A 36 -5.85 -2.43 -40.29
C GLU A 36 -5.46 -3.90 -40.21
N GLY A 37 -4.34 -4.24 -40.86
CA GLY A 37 -3.87 -5.61 -41.01
C GLY A 37 -2.76 -5.91 -40.01
N SER A 38 -2.69 -7.16 -39.57
CA SER A 38 -1.46 -7.75 -39.04
C SER A 38 -1.27 -9.14 -39.66
N GLU A 39 -0.18 -9.30 -40.40
CA GLU A 39 0.39 -10.58 -40.81
C GLU A 39 1.01 -11.26 -39.58
N CYS A 40 0.73 -12.56 -39.43
CA CYS A 40 1.31 -13.39 -38.38
C CYS A 40 2.39 -14.27 -39.01
N SER A 41 3.65 -14.12 -38.58
CA SER A 41 4.79 -14.95 -38.98
C SER A 41 5.54 -15.43 -37.73
N THR A 42 5.26 -16.68 -37.35
CA THR A 42 6.09 -17.67 -36.62
C THR A 42 7.29 -17.20 -35.76
N ARG A 43 7.10 -17.17 -34.42
CA ARG A 43 7.93 -17.88 -33.42
C ARG A 43 7.20 -17.85 -32.06
N ALA A 44 7.42 -18.89 -31.26
CA ALA A 44 6.65 -19.22 -30.07
C ALA A 44 6.84 -18.18 -28.94
N ASP A 45 5.75 -17.51 -28.55
CA ASP A 45 5.57 -16.89 -27.24
C ASP A 45 4.13 -17.13 -26.77
N ARG A 46 4.00 -17.42 -25.47
CA ARG A 46 2.74 -17.80 -24.81
C ARG A 46 1.80 -16.60 -24.76
N CYS A 47 0.66 -16.69 -25.44
CA CYS A 47 -0.47 -15.80 -25.19
C CYS A 47 -1.11 -16.17 -23.83
N ARG A 48 -0.88 -15.37 -22.79
CA ARG A 48 -1.79 -15.30 -21.63
C ARG A 48 -3.09 -14.63 -22.09
N GLY A 49 -4.19 -15.37 -22.10
CA GLY A 49 -5.51 -14.84 -22.43
C GLY A 49 -6.13 -14.15 -21.21
N LEU A 50 -6.03 -12.82 -21.15
CA LEU A 50 -6.88 -11.98 -20.29
C LEU A 50 -8.32 -12.06 -20.81
N LEU A 51 -9.20 -12.68 -20.03
CA LEU A 51 -10.64 -12.64 -20.27
C LEU A 51 -11.16 -11.26 -19.84
N ARG A 52 -11.03 -10.25 -20.71
CA ARG A 52 -11.68 -8.95 -20.50
C ARG A 52 -13.20 -9.12 -20.64
N ILE A 53 -13.92 -9.03 -19.54
CA ILE A 53 -15.38 -8.85 -19.54
C ILE A 53 -15.65 -7.42 -20.05
N PRO A 54 -16.40 -7.24 -21.16
CA PRO A 54 -16.72 -5.90 -21.64
C PRO A 54 -17.84 -5.30 -20.79
N ALA A 55 -17.51 -4.31 -19.96
CA ALA A 55 -18.50 -3.45 -19.30
C ALA A 55 -19.36 -2.73 -20.37
N TYR A 56 -20.61 -3.14 -20.48
CA TYR A 56 -21.62 -2.46 -21.28
C TYR A 56 -22.03 -1.15 -20.57
N LEU A 57 -21.40 -0.04 -20.95
CA LEU A 57 -21.75 1.30 -20.47
C LEU A 57 -22.97 1.86 -21.21
N GLY A 58 -24.07 2.03 -20.49
CA GLY A 58 -25.30 2.65 -20.99
C GLY A 58 -26.10 3.29 -19.86
N GLY A 59 -25.66 4.44 -19.33
CA GLY A 59 -26.34 5.16 -18.27
C GLY A 59 -25.74 6.54 -18.06
N ARG A 60 -26.56 7.53 -17.68
CA ARG A 60 -26.29 8.96 -17.81
C ARG A 60 -25.74 9.51 -16.48
N TRP A 61 -24.47 9.87 -16.44
CA TRP A 61 -23.74 10.39 -15.27
C TRP A 61 -24.40 11.61 -14.61
N LYS A 62 -24.45 11.64 -13.27
CA LYS A 62 -24.46 12.87 -12.47
C LYS A 62 -23.05 13.04 -11.90
N ARG A 63 -22.33 14.07 -12.40
CA ARG A 63 -20.93 14.48 -12.12
C ARG A 63 -20.01 13.40 -11.53
N LYS A 64 -19.44 12.59 -12.43
CA LYS A 64 -18.23 11.79 -12.19
C LYS A 64 -17.01 12.72 -12.16
N ARG A 65 -16.13 12.62 -11.16
CA ARG A 65 -14.72 13.00 -11.37
C ARG A 65 -14.16 12.06 -12.44
N GLU A 66 -13.54 12.63 -13.47
CA GLU A 66 -12.92 11.85 -14.54
C GLU A 66 -11.57 11.31 -14.04
N ARG A 67 -11.17 10.12 -14.49
CA ARG A 67 -9.84 9.56 -14.17
C ARG A 67 -8.77 10.51 -14.70
N LEU A 68 -7.76 10.76 -13.89
CA LEU A 68 -6.60 11.57 -14.25
C LEU A 68 -5.49 10.64 -14.72
N ASP A 69 -4.90 10.95 -15.86
CA ASP A 69 -3.70 10.28 -16.36
C ASP A 69 -2.48 10.95 -15.73
N ASP A 70 -1.82 10.26 -14.80
CA ASP A 70 -0.63 10.77 -14.11
C ASP A 70 0.67 10.44 -14.86
N SER A 71 0.59 9.75 -16.02
CA SER A 71 1.77 9.34 -16.80
C SER A 71 2.45 10.47 -17.58
N THR A 72 1.76 11.60 -17.77
CA THR A 72 2.25 12.73 -18.56
C THR A 72 2.09 14.05 -17.82
N GLY A 73 3.17 14.82 -17.72
CA GLY A 73 3.17 16.12 -17.04
C GLY A 73 4.00 16.11 -15.77
N SER A 74 4.03 17.28 -15.12
CA SER A 74 4.67 17.50 -13.82
C SER A 74 3.64 17.18 -12.73
N ASN A 75 3.93 16.22 -11.86
CA ASN A 75 3.15 15.91 -10.67
C ASN A 75 3.86 16.42 -9.42
N GLU A 76 3.80 17.74 -9.17
CA GLU A 76 4.66 18.42 -8.18
C GLU A 76 4.49 17.91 -6.74
N MET A 77 3.39 17.21 -6.43
CA MET A 77 3.11 16.65 -5.09
C MET A 77 3.47 15.17 -4.99
N LEU A 78 3.97 14.55 -6.05
CA LEU A 78 4.35 13.14 -6.06
C LEU A 78 5.86 12.96 -6.03
N PRO A 79 6.35 11.81 -5.53
CA PRO A 79 7.76 11.45 -5.58
C PRO A 79 8.35 11.64 -6.98
N GLN A 80 9.51 12.30 -7.03
CA GLN A 80 10.24 12.55 -8.28
C GLN A 80 9.44 13.35 -9.32
N ASN A 81 8.36 14.03 -8.93
CA ASN A 81 7.44 14.78 -9.81
C ASN A 81 6.83 13.92 -10.93
N GLN A 82 6.76 12.60 -10.72
CA GLN A 82 6.25 11.62 -11.67
C GLN A 82 4.97 11.00 -11.17
N GLY A 83 4.14 10.52 -12.09
CA GLY A 83 2.97 9.73 -11.73
C GLY A 83 3.37 8.47 -10.98
N VAL A 84 2.65 8.16 -9.91
CA VAL A 84 2.85 6.94 -9.11
C VAL A 84 2.20 5.74 -9.78
N PHE A 85 1.04 5.92 -10.41
CA PHE A 85 0.37 4.85 -11.17
C PHE A 85 0.86 4.75 -12.62
N LYS A 86 1.42 5.85 -13.14
CA LYS A 86 1.87 6.00 -14.54
C LYS A 86 0.76 5.61 -15.54
N ASN A 87 -0.48 5.91 -15.20
CA ASN A 87 -1.69 5.58 -15.96
C ASN A 87 -2.91 6.39 -15.45
N GLN A 88 -4.11 6.05 -15.92
CA GLN A 88 -5.37 6.62 -15.46
C GLN A 88 -5.79 6.13 -14.07
N ALA A 89 -5.65 6.98 -13.06
CA ALA A 89 -6.10 6.76 -11.69
C ALA A 89 -7.22 7.73 -11.27
N TYR A 90 -7.94 7.39 -10.21
CA TYR A 90 -8.84 8.33 -9.53
C TYR A 90 -8.07 9.06 -8.42
N TRP A 91 -8.31 10.36 -8.26
CA TRP A 91 -7.67 11.17 -7.23
C TRP A 91 -8.73 11.94 -6.42
N LEU A 92 -8.65 11.80 -5.10
CA LEU A 92 -9.31 12.62 -4.09
C LEU A 92 -8.23 13.55 -3.51
N GLY A 93 -8.19 14.79 -4.00
CA GLY A 93 -6.96 15.58 -4.07
C GLY A 93 -6.46 15.71 -5.52
N HIS A 94 -5.15 15.92 -5.70
CA HIS A 94 -4.52 16.07 -7.02
C HIS A 94 -3.00 15.85 -6.95
N PRO A 95 -2.39 15.11 -7.88
CA PRO A 95 -0.95 14.83 -7.86
C PRO A 95 -0.05 16.05 -8.16
N SER A 96 -0.63 17.16 -8.66
CA SER A 96 0.12 18.42 -8.88
C SER A 96 -0.19 19.53 -7.87
N ASP A 97 -1.38 19.52 -7.26
CA ASP A 97 -1.88 20.65 -6.44
C ASP A 97 -2.33 20.21 -5.03
N GLY A 98 -2.38 18.90 -4.78
CA GLY A 98 -2.85 18.29 -3.54
C GLY A 98 -4.33 18.52 -3.27
N TYR A 99 -4.66 18.68 -1.99
CA TYR A 99 -6.00 19.00 -1.50
C TYR A 99 -5.99 20.29 -0.66
N GLY A 100 -7.16 20.79 -0.25
CA GLY A 100 -7.28 22.01 0.58
C GLY A 100 -7.81 21.73 1.99
N ASP A 101 -8.04 22.78 2.78
CA ASP A 101 -8.66 22.65 4.11
C ASP A 101 -10.14 22.25 4.05
N SER A 102 -10.62 21.59 5.09
CA SER A 102 -12.00 21.11 5.25
C SER A 102 -12.47 20.30 4.04
N TRP A 103 -11.58 19.52 3.46
CA TRP A 103 -11.84 18.75 2.26
C TRP A 103 -12.74 17.56 2.59
N ASN A 104 -13.69 17.27 1.71
CA ASN A 104 -14.57 16.12 1.85
C ASN A 104 -15.02 15.68 0.46
N GLU A 105 -14.27 14.77 -0.12
CA GLU A 105 -14.50 14.26 -1.47
C GLU A 105 -14.70 12.77 -1.49
N THR A 106 -15.42 12.30 -2.51
CA THR A 106 -15.81 10.90 -2.63
C THR A 106 -15.62 10.36 -4.03
N LEU A 107 -15.30 9.07 -4.09
CA LEU A 107 -15.39 8.22 -5.27
C LEU A 107 -16.36 7.09 -4.97
N THR A 108 -17.51 7.07 -5.64
CA THR A 108 -18.52 6.02 -5.49
C THR A 108 -18.58 5.17 -6.76
N LEU A 109 -18.58 3.84 -6.59
CA LEU A 109 -18.82 2.91 -7.69
C LEU A 109 -20.31 2.73 -7.97
N GLU A 110 -20.62 2.22 -9.15
CA GLU A 110 -21.96 1.68 -9.38
C GLU A 110 -22.14 0.39 -8.55
N PRO A 111 -23.37 0.04 -8.17
CA PRO A 111 -23.63 -1.17 -7.40
C PRO A 111 -23.08 -2.44 -8.10
N ILE A 112 -22.48 -3.33 -7.32
CA ILE A 112 -21.89 -4.60 -7.73
C ILE A 112 -22.65 -5.71 -7.03
N GLU A 113 -23.13 -6.69 -7.79
CA GLU A 113 -23.76 -7.88 -7.22
C GLU A 113 -22.67 -8.87 -6.78
N LEU A 114 -22.58 -9.14 -5.48
CA LEU A 114 -21.72 -10.19 -4.95
C LEU A 114 -22.48 -11.51 -5.05
N THR A 115 -22.11 -12.32 -6.05
CA THR A 115 -22.77 -13.61 -6.27
C THR A 115 -22.54 -14.54 -5.09
N ASP A 116 -23.60 -15.20 -4.61
CA ASP A 116 -23.50 -16.43 -3.80
C ASP A 116 -23.13 -17.60 -4.73
N SER A 117 -21.98 -17.47 -5.42
CA SER A 117 -21.53 -18.34 -6.50
C SER A 117 -20.99 -19.69 -6.00
N GLY A 118 -20.87 -19.86 -4.68
CA GLY A 118 -20.13 -20.95 -4.05
C GLY A 118 -18.61 -20.77 -4.10
N ALA A 119 -18.13 -19.54 -4.38
CA ALA A 119 -16.75 -19.16 -4.11
C ALA A 119 -16.48 -19.21 -2.59
N ASP A 120 -15.27 -19.58 -2.20
CA ASP A 120 -14.89 -19.62 -0.79
C ASP A 120 -14.65 -18.20 -0.27
N PHE A 121 -14.13 -17.32 -1.12
CA PHE A 121 -13.78 -15.93 -0.81
C PHE A 121 -14.09 -15.00 -1.99
N THR A 122 -14.51 -13.78 -1.71
CA THR A 122 -14.64 -12.71 -2.70
C THR A 122 -13.88 -11.50 -2.20
N PHE A 123 -12.81 -11.11 -2.89
CA PHE A 123 -11.97 -10.00 -2.46
C PHE A 123 -12.28 -8.73 -3.25
N LEU A 124 -12.42 -7.61 -2.55
CA LEU A 124 -12.16 -6.29 -3.10
C LEU A 124 -10.65 -6.06 -3.04
N SER A 125 -10.05 -5.68 -4.16
CA SER A 125 -8.67 -5.20 -4.17
C SER A 125 -8.56 -3.91 -4.95
N PHE A 126 -7.68 -3.04 -4.52
CA PHE A 126 -7.36 -1.81 -5.23
C PHE A 126 -5.93 -1.38 -4.90
N ASP A 127 -5.29 -0.75 -5.87
CA ASP A 127 -3.99 -0.13 -5.67
C ASP A 127 -4.23 1.32 -5.24
N TYR A 128 -3.49 1.80 -4.25
CA TYR A 128 -3.66 3.14 -3.72
C TYR A 128 -2.32 3.82 -3.45
N PHE A 129 -2.39 5.14 -3.40
CA PHE A 129 -1.33 6.04 -2.95
C PHE A 129 -1.98 7.02 -1.99
N ALA A 130 -1.39 7.20 -0.82
CA ALA A 130 -1.91 8.07 0.24
C ALA A 130 -0.79 8.98 0.73
N GLU A 131 -1.07 10.28 0.75
CA GLU A 131 -0.25 11.34 1.31
C GLU A 131 -1.19 12.35 1.97
N GLY A 132 -1.38 12.20 3.28
CA GLY A 132 -2.22 13.03 4.13
C GLY A 132 -1.51 13.41 5.43
N ASP A 133 -1.91 14.56 5.98
CA ASP A 133 -1.32 15.05 7.24
C ASP A 133 -1.56 14.07 8.40
N HIS A 134 -0.47 13.78 9.10
CA HIS A 134 -0.46 12.96 10.30
C HIS A 134 0.70 13.39 11.21
N ILE A 135 0.59 13.06 12.49
CA ILE A 135 1.62 13.33 13.50
C ILE A 135 2.33 12.03 13.81
N SER A 136 3.65 12.02 13.66
CA SER A 136 4.51 10.90 14.05
C SER A 136 5.42 11.27 15.22
N ASP A 137 5.79 10.27 16.04
CA ASP A 137 6.79 10.45 17.08
C ASP A 137 8.21 10.45 16.50
N ARG A 138 9.21 10.74 17.35
CA ARG A 138 10.63 10.77 16.94
C ARG A 138 11.15 9.44 16.36
N ASN A 139 10.47 8.33 16.62
CA ASN A 139 10.83 7.01 16.10
C ASN A 139 10.04 6.66 14.83
N GLY A 140 9.19 7.56 14.32
CA GLY A 140 8.36 7.34 13.14
C GLY A 140 7.04 6.62 13.42
N ASN A 141 6.63 6.45 14.69
CA ASN A 141 5.32 5.85 14.98
C ASN A 141 4.22 6.90 14.88
N VAL A 142 3.15 6.58 14.15
CA VAL A 142 1.99 7.47 13.99
C VAL A 142 1.25 7.64 15.32
N GLN A 143 1.11 8.88 15.77
CA GLN A 143 0.40 9.27 16.99
C GLN A 143 -1.03 9.74 16.73
N ALA A 144 -1.24 10.41 15.59
CA ALA A 144 -2.56 10.91 15.21
C ALA A 144 -2.66 11.08 13.70
N VAL A 145 -3.76 10.60 13.13
CA VAL A 145 -4.11 10.81 11.73
C VAL A 145 -5.08 11.99 11.64
N ARG A 146 -4.82 12.93 10.75
CA ARG A 146 -5.65 14.14 10.60
C ARG A 146 -6.40 14.17 9.29
N ASP A 147 -5.70 13.86 8.20
CA ASP A 147 -6.26 13.81 6.86
C ASP A 147 -6.11 12.40 6.30
N PHE A 148 -7.21 11.83 5.84
CA PHE A 148 -7.24 10.40 5.53
C PHE A 148 -8.39 10.01 4.62
N SER A 149 -8.26 8.83 4.03
CA SER A 149 -9.32 8.12 3.35
C SER A 149 -9.84 6.92 4.15
N TYR A 150 -11.11 6.59 3.97
CA TYR A 150 -11.74 5.37 4.46
C TYR A 150 -12.78 4.87 3.46
N LEU A 151 -13.21 3.61 3.64
CA LEU A 151 -14.12 2.92 2.74
C LEU A 151 -15.51 2.77 3.34
N GLU A 152 -16.46 3.52 2.80
CA GLU A 152 -17.88 3.34 3.09
C GLU A 152 -18.48 2.24 2.21
N VAL A 153 -19.44 1.51 2.77
CA VAL A 153 -20.22 0.50 2.06
C VAL A 153 -21.71 0.71 2.32
N THR A 154 -22.49 0.72 1.23
CA THR A 154 -23.94 0.53 1.28
C THR A 154 -24.22 -0.84 0.68
N TRP A 155 -24.98 -1.69 1.37
CA TRP A 155 -25.35 -2.99 0.83
C TRP A 155 -26.84 -3.27 0.95
N VAL A 156 -27.39 -3.90 -0.08
CA VAL A 156 -28.78 -4.32 -0.13
C VAL A 156 -28.84 -5.84 -0.03
N LYS A 157 -29.47 -6.34 1.03
CA LYS A 157 -29.63 -7.77 1.29
C LYS A 157 -31.07 -8.05 1.68
N GLU A 158 -31.69 -9.02 1.00
CA GLU A 158 -33.09 -9.40 1.21
C GLU A 158 -34.12 -8.26 1.10
N GLY A 159 -33.76 -7.18 0.38
CA GLY A 159 -34.61 -5.99 0.19
C GLY A 159 -34.48 -4.94 1.30
N GLU A 160 -33.63 -5.17 2.30
CA GLU A 160 -33.22 -4.16 3.27
C GLU A 160 -31.93 -3.49 2.82
N VAL A 161 -31.78 -2.22 3.21
CA VAL A 161 -30.61 -1.39 2.89
C VAL A 161 -29.86 -1.12 4.17
N PHE A 162 -28.56 -1.34 4.14
CA PHE A 162 -27.66 -1.12 5.25
C PHE A 162 -26.52 -0.21 4.81
N ASP A 163 -25.95 0.50 5.77
CA ASP A 163 -24.84 1.42 5.57
C ASP A 163 -23.78 1.20 6.65
N GLY A 164 -22.51 1.38 6.31
CA GLY A 164 -21.41 1.22 7.24
C GLY A 164 -20.06 1.63 6.68
N THR A 165 -19.04 1.49 7.52
CA THR A 165 -17.63 1.72 7.17
C THR A 165 -16.87 0.41 7.31
N ILE A 166 -16.17 -0.01 6.26
CA ILE A 166 -15.34 -1.21 6.28
C ILE A 166 -14.05 -0.91 7.04
N TYR A 167 -13.73 -1.75 8.01
CA TYR A 167 -12.50 -1.68 8.80
C TYR A 167 -11.46 -2.69 8.33
N GLY A 168 -11.91 -3.82 7.80
CA GLY A 168 -11.02 -4.83 7.24
C GLY A 168 -11.70 -6.17 7.06
N SER A 169 -10.93 -7.25 7.24
CA SER A 169 -11.39 -8.62 7.09
C SER A 169 -11.38 -9.32 8.43
N TRP A 170 -12.16 -10.41 8.56
CA TRP A 170 -12.06 -11.30 9.71
C TRP A 170 -11.82 -12.75 9.28
N THR A 171 -11.25 -13.55 10.17
CA THR A 171 -11.05 -14.99 9.98
C THR A 171 -11.51 -15.72 11.23
N ASP A 172 -12.39 -16.71 11.07
CA ASP A 172 -12.79 -17.62 12.16
C ASP A 172 -11.60 -18.51 12.53
N LEU A 173 -10.81 -18.07 13.52
CA LEU A 173 -9.54 -18.74 13.83
C LEU A 173 -9.75 -20.10 14.49
N ASN A 174 -10.90 -20.30 15.14
CA ASN A 174 -11.17 -21.46 15.97
C ASN A 174 -12.40 -22.28 15.48
N ASP A 175 -12.91 -21.96 14.29
CA ASP A 175 -14.01 -22.60 13.55
C ASP A 175 -15.30 -22.73 14.39
N ASN A 176 -15.62 -21.70 15.17
CA ASN A 176 -16.79 -21.70 16.05
C ASN A 176 -17.97 -20.89 15.51
N GLY A 177 -17.80 -20.27 14.35
CA GLY A 177 -18.75 -19.44 13.64
C GLY A 177 -18.92 -18.05 14.23
N LEU A 178 -19.74 -17.24 13.55
CA LEU A 178 -20.07 -15.89 14.00
C LEU A 178 -20.72 -15.88 15.39
N ARG A 179 -20.25 -14.98 16.26
CA ARG A 179 -20.75 -14.82 17.62
C ARG A 179 -21.84 -13.77 17.72
N TYR A 180 -22.91 -14.11 18.42
CA TYR A 180 -24.07 -13.22 18.56
C TYR A 180 -23.92 -12.23 19.72
N ALA A 181 -24.25 -10.98 19.46
CA ALA A 181 -24.46 -9.92 20.45
C ALA A 181 -25.83 -9.27 20.27
N PHE A 182 -26.29 -8.55 21.28
CA PHE A 182 -27.57 -7.85 21.27
C PHE A 182 -27.37 -6.34 21.41
N ASN A 183 -27.91 -5.56 20.48
CA ASN A 183 -27.91 -4.11 20.53
C ASN A 183 -29.20 -3.63 21.24
N PRO A 184 -29.10 -3.06 22.46
CA PRO A 184 -30.26 -2.64 23.21
C PRO A 184 -30.92 -1.35 22.69
N TYR A 185 -30.26 -0.60 21.80
CA TYR A 185 -30.80 0.65 21.25
C TYR A 185 -31.68 0.41 20.01
N THR A 186 -31.33 -0.59 19.20
CA THR A 186 -32.10 -1.02 18.02
C THR A 186 -32.97 -2.24 18.29
N GLU A 187 -32.77 -2.90 19.44
CA GLU A 187 -33.38 -4.20 19.78
C GLU A 187 -33.07 -5.29 18.74
N THR A 188 -31.89 -5.23 18.11
CA THR A 188 -31.43 -6.20 17.09
C THR A 188 -30.32 -7.11 17.60
N VAL A 189 -30.20 -8.27 16.96
CA VAL A 189 -29.05 -9.18 17.14
C VAL A 189 -28.09 -8.94 15.98
N TYR A 190 -26.80 -8.85 16.31
CA TYR A 190 -25.72 -8.71 15.34
C TYR A 190 -24.61 -9.72 15.66
N ASN A 191 -23.65 -9.84 14.74
CA ASN A 191 -22.50 -10.69 14.93
C ASN A 191 -21.27 -9.85 15.27
N TYR A 192 -20.53 -10.18 16.32
CA TYR A 192 -19.33 -9.47 16.76
C TYR A 192 -18.08 -10.32 16.55
N CYS A 193 -16.93 -9.65 16.45
CA CYS A 193 -15.62 -10.29 16.30
C CYS A 193 -15.08 -10.73 17.67
N GLU A 194 -14.41 -11.88 17.76
CA GLU A 194 -13.93 -12.36 19.06
C GLU A 194 -12.66 -11.65 19.53
N ASP A 195 -12.66 -11.27 20.81
CA ASP A 195 -11.50 -10.87 21.61
C ASP A 195 -11.31 -11.96 22.68
N PHE A 196 -10.35 -12.86 22.44
CA PHE A 196 -10.11 -14.07 23.22
C PHE A 196 -9.53 -13.77 24.60
N ASP A 197 -8.65 -12.78 24.70
CA ASP A 197 -7.89 -12.50 25.92
C ASP A 197 -8.38 -11.24 26.66
N GLN A 198 -9.37 -10.55 26.10
CA GLN A 198 -10.03 -9.34 26.62
C GLN A 198 -9.08 -8.13 26.71
N ASN A 199 -8.12 -8.04 25.79
CA ASN A 199 -7.18 -6.92 25.72
C ASN A 199 -7.75 -5.71 24.95
N GLY A 200 -8.90 -5.86 24.27
CA GLY A 200 -9.55 -4.83 23.48
C GLY A 200 -9.19 -4.85 21.98
N LEU A 201 -8.39 -5.83 21.54
CA LEU A 201 -8.11 -6.15 20.15
C LEU A 201 -8.88 -7.41 19.77
N TYR A 202 -9.31 -7.51 18.52
CA TYR A 202 -9.99 -8.69 18.02
C TYR A 202 -8.96 -9.63 17.39
N GLU A 203 -8.67 -10.77 18.00
CA GLU A 203 -7.72 -11.75 17.45
C GLU A 203 -8.13 -12.31 16.09
N GLU A 204 -9.38 -12.13 15.68
CA GLU A 204 -9.89 -12.60 14.41
C GLU A 204 -9.88 -11.54 13.31
N VAL A 205 -9.45 -10.32 13.59
CA VAL A 205 -9.55 -9.19 12.66
C VAL A 205 -8.19 -8.78 12.12
N GLU A 206 -8.15 -8.46 10.83
CA GLU A 206 -7.07 -7.77 10.15
C GLU A 206 -7.60 -6.43 9.60
N TYR A 207 -6.98 -5.33 10.01
CA TYR A 207 -7.37 -3.98 9.61
C TYR A 207 -6.78 -3.61 8.24
N ALA A 208 -7.55 -2.90 7.41
CA ALA A 208 -7.18 -2.66 6.01
C ALA A 208 -6.40 -1.36 5.75
N GLY A 209 -6.30 -0.46 6.74
CA GLY A 209 -5.65 0.85 6.60
C GLY A 209 -4.13 0.82 6.74
N ASP A 210 -3.50 1.99 6.62
CA ASP A 210 -2.04 2.11 6.63
C ASP A 210 -1.44 1.79 7.99
N HIS A 211 -0.21 1.27 8.00
CA HIS A 211 0.52 0.86 9.21
C HIS A 211 -0.25 -0.12 10.13
N SER A 212 -1.23 -0.84 9.59
CA SER A 212 -1.91 -1.89 10.34
C SER A 212 -1.01 -3.10 10.54
N GLY A 213 -1.05 -3.66 11.75
CA GLY A 213 -0.43 -4.94 12.04
C GLY A 213 -1.20 -6.11 11.41
N GLY A 214 -0.72 -7.32 11.67
CA GLY A 214 -1.39 -8.55 11.25
C GLY A 214 -2.66 -8.84 12.03
N ILE A 215 -3.19 -10.05 11.82
CA ILE A 215 -4.36 -10.56 12.55
C ILE A 215 -4.14 -10.46 14.08
N GLY A 216 -5.07 -9.79 14.78
CA GLY A 216 -5.01 -9.60 16.23
C GLY A 216 -4.04 -8.54 16.73
N GLU A 217 -3.54 -7.70 15.83
CA GLU A 217 -2.66 -6.57 16.15
C GLU A 217 -3.40 -5.23 16.03
N ASP A 218 -2.81 -4.17 16.59
CA ASP A 218 -3.32 -2.81 16.44
C ASP A 218 -3.21 -2.36 14.97
N GLY A 219 -4.14 -1.55 14.51
CA GLY A 219 -4.14 -1.10 13.12
C GLY A 219 -5.11 0.02 12.83
N PHE A 220 -4.85 0.72 11.73
CA PHE A 220 -5.70 1.80 11.26
C PHE A 220 -6.75 1.27 10.30
N VAL A 221 -7.94 1.86 10.35
CA VAL A 221 -9.02 1.62 9.36
C VAL A 221 -8.95 2.59 8.18
N THR A 222 -7.94 3.47 8.20
CA THR A 222 -7.81 4.63 7.33
C THR A 222 -6.51 4.58 6.54
N TRP A 223 -6.56 5.07 5.30
CA TRP A 223 -5.37 5.27 4.46
C TRP A 223 -4.99 6.74 4.44
N PHE A 224 -3.75 7.05 4.80
CA PHE A 224 -3.20 8.39 4.94
C PHE A 224 -1.72 8.49 4.57
N ASP A 225 -0.96 7.40 4.66
CA ASP A 225 0.48 7.38 4.35
C ASP A 225 0.86 6.04 3.72
N SER A 226 1.20 6.11 2.44
CA SER A 226 1.63 4.96 1.65
C SER A 226 3.15 4.79 1.58
N ASP A 227 3.92 5.51 2.41
CA ASP A 227 5.39 5.55 2.38
C ASP A 227 5.92 5.92 0.98
N ASN A 228 5.26 6.87 0.30
CA ASN A 228 5.58 7.29 -1.06
C ASN A 228 5.56 6.17 -2.12
N LEU A 229 4.76 5.13 -1.90
CA LEU A 229 4.65 3.96 -2.76
C LEU A 229 3.19 3.67 -3.15
N VAL A 230 3.01 3.00 -4.28
CA VAL A 230 1.71 2.40 -4.58
C VAL A 230 1.60 1.12 -3.77
N ASN A 231 0.65 1.08 -2.84
CA ASN A 231 0.31 -0.09 -2.05
C ASN A 231 -0.96 -0.74 -2.60
N THR A 232 -1.25 -1.97 -2.16
CA THR A 232 -2.47 -2.68 -2.54
C THR A 232 -3.26 -3.01 -1.28
N ALA A 233 -4.50 -2.53 -1.19
CA ALA A 233 -5.43 -2.94 -0.18
C ALA A 233 -6.24 -4.15 -0.68
N ARG A 234 -6.48 -5.11 0.22
CA ARG A 234 -7.25 -6.32 -0.08
C ARG A 234 -8.19 -6.63 1.08
N ILE A 235 -9.48 -6.71 0.78
CA ILE A 235 -10.54 -6.88 1.77
C ILE A 235 -11.40 -8.05 1.36
N ASP A 236 -11.58 -9.02 2.25
CA ASP A 236 -12.50 -10.12 2.06
C ASP A 236 -13.95 -9.66 2.31
N LEU A 237 -14.73 -9.61 1.23
CA LEU A 237 -16.14 -9.22 1.28
C LEU A 237 -17.05 -10.35 1.80
N THR A 238 -16.55 -11.59 1.83
CA THR A 238 -17.27 -12.74 2.40
C THR A 238 -17.08 -12.86 3.91
N HIS A 239 -15.97 -12.33 4.44
CA HIS A 239 -15.68 -12.21 5.87
C HIS A 239 -15.20 -10.79 6.18
N VAL A 240 -16.16 -9.85 6.28
CA VAL A 240 -15.87 -8.43 6.47
C VAL A 240 -16.03 -8.00 7.93
N HIS A 241 -15.08 -7.21 8.42
CA HIS A 241 -15.21 -6.44 9.66
C HIS A 241 -15.59 -5.00 9.32
N LEU A 242 -16.71 -4.52 9.88
CA LEU A 242 -17.22 -3.18 9.60
C LEU A 242 -17.89 -2.54 10.82
N LEU A 243 -17.95 -1.21 10.82
CA LEU A 243 -18.86 -0.46 11.67
C LEU A 243 -20.21 -0.30 10.96
N ASN A 244 -21.26 -0.90 11.52
CA ASN A 244 -22.62 -0.78 11.02
C ASN A 244 -23.23 0.56 11.48
N GLN A 245 -23.58 1.39 10.50
CA GLN A 245 -24.09 2.75 10.68
C GLN A 245 -25.51 2.92 10.15
N THR A 246 -26.23 1.80 9.97
CA THR A 246 -27.61 1.79 9.46
C THR A 246 -28.57 2.57 10.36
N ALA A 247 -28.30 2.63 11.67
CA ALA A 247 -29.09 3.41 12.61
C ALA A 247 -28.77 4.92 12.48
N GLU A 248 -29.81 5.78 12.53
CA GLU A 248 -29.63 7.24 12.49
C GLU A 248 -28.86 7.79 13.70
N ASP A 249 -28.97 7.13 14.86
CA ASP A 249 -28.29 7.53 16.10
C ASP A 249 -26.96 6.79 16.22
N SER A 250 -25.85 7.52 16.33
CA SER A 250 -24.51 6.94 16.42
C SER A 250 -24.26 6.15 17.69
N ILE A 251 -25.08 6.32 18.74
CA ILE A 251 -25.04 5.48 19.94
C ILE A 251 -25.46 4.04 19.63
N ALA A 252 -26.21 3.83 18.56
CA ALA A 252 -26.69 2.53 18.13
C ALA A 252 -25.79 1.85 17.09
N TRP A 253 -24.67 2.46 16.70
CA TRP A 253 -23.72 1.85 15.77
C TRP A 253 -22.98 0.69 16.44
N THR A 254 -22.65 -0.32 15.65
CA THR A 254 -22.06 -1.58 16.14
C THR A 254 -20.89 -2.00 15.27
N ASP A 255 -19.80 -2.43 15.89
CA ASP A 255 -18.72 -3.12 15.21
C ASP A 255 -19.15 -4.58 14.97
N GLU A 256 -19.14 -4.99 13.71
CA GLU A 256 -19.71 -6.27 13.28
C GLU A 256 -18.70 -7.09 12.48
N CYS A 257 -18.71 -8.41 12.72
CA CYS A 257 -18.12 -9.40 11.82
C CYS A 257 -19.26 -10.03 11.01
N THR A 258 -19.24 -9.88 9.68
CA THR A 258 -20.37 -10.28 8.83
C THR A 258 -19.93 -10.73 7.44
N SER A 259 -20.90 -10.96 6.55
CA SER A 259 -20.70 -11.37 5.16
C SER A 259 -21.57 -10.57 4.21
N LEU A 260 -20.95 -9.98 3.19
CA LEU A 260 -21.64 -9.29 2.10
C LEU A 260 -22.02 -10.24 0.95
N ALA A 261 -21.72 -11.54 1.07
CA ALA A 261 -22.12 -12.54 0.09
C ALA A 261 -23.64 -12.51 -0.14
N GLY A 262 -24.04 -12.54 -1.42
CA GLY A 262 -25.44 -12.46 -1.85
C GLY A 262 -26.06 -11.07 -1.77
N ALA A 263 -25.29 -10.02 -1.48
CA ALA A 263 -25.78 -8.63 -1.47
C ALA A 263 -25.42 -7.87 -2.75
N GLU A 264 -26.20 -6.83 -3.04
CA GLU A 264 -25.79 -5.78 -3.99
C GLU A 264 -25.06 -4.69 -3.20
N VAL A 265 -23.77 -4.51 -3.46
CA VAL A 265 -22.88 -3.62 -2.69
C VAL A 265 -22.48 -2.39 -3.49
N THR A 266 -22.38 -1.26 -2.82
CA THR A 266 -21.87 0.00 -3.36
C THR A 266 -20.74 0.48 -2.48
N PHE A 267 -19.55 0.63 -3.07
CA PHE A 267 -18.37 1.14 -2.39
C PHE A 267 -18.20 2.64 -2.62
N THR A 268 -17.92 3.37 -1.55
CA THR A 268 -17.56 4.80 -1.60
C THR A 268 -16.27 5.04 -0.82
N TRP A 269 -15.20 5.37 -1.52
CA TRP A 269 -14.02 5.94 -0.86
C TRP A 269 -14.31 7.40 -0.55
N ARG A 270 -14.09 7.79 0.70
CA ARG A 270 -14.13 9.19 1.11
C ARG A 270 -12.75 9.63 1.56
N PHE A 271 -12.34 10.83 1.16
CA PHE A 271 -11.16 11.51 1.71
C PHE A 271 -11.60 12.76 2.49
N TYR A 272 -11.09 12.89 3.69
CA TYR A 272 -11.38 13.98 4.62
C TYR A 272 -10.10 14.72 5.00
N SER A 273 -10.16 16.05 5.07
CA SER A 273 -9.16 16.87 5.73
C SER A 273 -9.77 17.83 6.75
N ASN A 274 -8.97 18.22 7.75
CA ASN A 274 -9.37 19.16 8.79
C ASN A 274 -9.14 20.64 8.37
N ASP A 275 -9.27 21.61 9.28
CA ASP A 275 -9.05 23.07 9.04
C ASP A 275 -7.84 23.60 9.84
N ASP A 276 -6.71 22.89 9.79
CA ASP A 276 -5.47 23.31 10.46
C ASP A 276 -4.49 24.05 9.53
N GLY A 277 -4.77 24.11 8.23
CA GLY A 277 -3.95 24.80 7.23
C GLY A 277 -2.85 23.93 6.61
N VAL A 278 -2.72 22.66 7.03
CA VAL A 278 -1.77 21.69 6.48
C VAL A 278 -2.50 20.82 5.45
N ASN A 279 -2.10 20.92 4.19
CA ASN A 279 -2.80 20.27 3.07
C ASN A 279 -1.87 20.19 1.85
N GLY A 280 -2.42 20.22 0.62
CA GLY A 280 -1.63 20.24 -0.61
C GLY A 280 -0.60 21.36 -0.71
N ASN A 281 -0.79 22.49 -0.02
CA ASN A 281 0.24 23.54 0.05
C ASN A 281 1.47 23.17 0.89
N ALA A 282 1.38 22.10 1.68
CA ALA A 282 2.46 21.53 2.49
C ALA A 282 3.10 20.30 1.83
N GLY A 283 2.67 19.91 0.62
CA GLY A 283 3.24 18.79 -0.14
C GLY A 283 2.35 17.55 -0.23
N TYR A 284 1.19 17.54 0.44
CA TYR A 284 0.35 16.35 0.50
C TYR A 284 -0.57 16.18 -0.71
N ALA A 285 -0.38 15.11 -1.49
CA ALA A 285 -1.13 14.86 -2.72
C ALA A 285 -2.60 14.45 -2.49
N GLY A 286 -2.91 13.91 -1.31
CA GLY A 286 -4.21 13.32 -0.97
C GLY A 286 -4.24 11.82 -1.24
N PHE A 287 -5.35 11.31 -1.79
CA PHE A 287 -5.57 9.88 -1.98
C PHE A 287 -5.82 9.52 -3.45
N GLY A 288 -4.93 8.70 -4.01
CA GLY A 288 -5.00 8.15 -5.36
C GLY A 288 -5.42 6.67 -5.33
N ILE A 289 -6.22 6.25 -6.31
CA ILE A 289 -6.74 4.88 -6.41
C ILE A 289 -6.72 4.40 -7.87
N ASP A 290 -6.17 3.21 -8.11
CA ASP A 290 -6.26 2.50 -9.39
C ASP A 290 -6.56 1.00 -9.18
N ASN A 291 -6.72 0.27 -10.29
CA ASN A 291 -6.81 -1.19 -10.32
C ASN A 291 -7.88 -1.81 -9.40
N ILE A 292 -8.99 -1.09 -9.20
CA ILE A 292 -10.12 -1.57 -8.42
C ILE A 292 -10.72 -2.81 -9.09
N ARG A 293 -10.72 -3.94 -8.37
CA ARG A 293 -11.18 -5.25 -8.81
C ARG A 293 -11.96 -5.95 -7.71
N VAL A 294 -12.94 -6.74 -8.11
CA VAL A 294 -13.67 -7.66 -7.23
C VAL A 294 -13.51 -9.04 -7.85
N ASP A 295 -12.82 -9.94 -7.16
CA ASP A 295 -12.43 -11.25 -7.66
C ASP A 295 -12.90 -12.36 -6.72
N ASP A 296 -13.55 -13.38 -7.29
CA ASP A 296 -13.94 -14.61 -6.60
C ASP A 296 -12.79 -15.62 -6.60
N TYR A 297 -12.54 -16.24 -5.45
CA TYR A 297 -11.53 -17.27 -5.26
C TYR A 297 -12.17 -18.56 -4.75
N THR A 298 -11.66 -19.68 -5.25
CA THR A 298 -11.98 -21.02 -4.77
C THR A 298 -10.68 -21.72 -4.44
N PHE A 299 -10.54 -22.16 -3.20
CA PHE A 299 -9.38 -22.91 -2.77
C PHE A 299 -9.40 -24.32 -3.38
N ASN A 300 -8.24 -24.77 -3.80
CA ASN A 300 -8.03 -26.16 -4.18
C ASN A 300 -7.11 -26.76 -3.13
N ASP A 301 -7.39 -28.01 -2.73
CA ASP A 301 -6.52 -28.75 -1.83
C ASP A 301 -5.13 -28.92 -2.47
N ASP A 302 -4.12 -28.38 -1.80
CA ASP A 302 -2.72 -28.37 -2.23
C ASP A 302 -1.84 -29.31 -1.40
N GLY A 303 -2.40 -29.92 -0.35
CA GLY A 303 -1.68 -30.89 0.46
C GLY A 303 -2.31 -31.11 1.83
N THR A 304 -2.09 -32.32 2.37
CA THR A 304 -2.47 -32.67 3.74
C THR A 304 -1.32 -33.38 4.43
N TYR A 305 -0.97 -32.91 5.62
CA TYR A 305 0.07 -33.50 6.46
C TYR A 305 -0.55 -34.01 7.77
N ILE A 306 -0.15 -35.20 8.21
CA ILE A 306 -0.67 -35.81 9.44
C ILE A 306 0.50 -36.34 10.26
N GLU A 307 0.65 -35.83 11.48
CA GLU A 307 1.65 -36.27 12.44
C GLU A 307 1.00 -36.82 13.71
N THR A 308 1.53 -37.95 14.21
CA THR A 308 1.01 -38.58 15.43
C THR A 308 1.87 -38.22 16.62
N VAL A 309 1.28 -37.59 17.64
CA VAL A 309 1.97 -37.23 18.87
C VAL A 309 1.54 -38.14 20.02
N THR A 310 2.50 -38.79 20.67
CA THR A 310 2.25 -39.69 21.82
C THR A 310 3.08 -39.27 23.04
N GLY A 311 2.59 -39.61 24.24
CA GLY A 311 3.33 -39.44 25.49
C GLY A 311 3.39 -38.00 26.00
N MET A 312 2.45 -37.15 25.59
CA MET A 312 2.29 -35.79 26.09
C MET A 312 1.38 -35.77 27.32
N ASP A 313 1.77 -35.04 28.36
CA ASP A 313 0.91 -34.73 29.51
C ASP A 313 0.21 -33.37 29.31
N ALA A 314 -0.90 -33.12 30.01
CA ALA A 314 -1.76 -31.95 29.83
C ALA A 314 -1.06 -30.59 30.07
N ALA A 315 0.09 -30.58 30.73
CA ALA A 315 0.88 -29.38 30.99
C ALA A 315 2.10 -29.21 30.06
N GLN A 316 2.35 -30.17 29.16
CA GLN A 316 3.53 -30.16 28.29
C GLN A 316 3.22 -29.47 26.96
N LYS A 317 4.19 -28.70 26.46
CA LYS A 317 4.18 -28.10 25.12
C LYS A 317 5.18 -28.84 24.24
N ARG A 318 4.87 -28.99 22.96
CA ARG A 318 5.77 -29.60 21.97
C ARG A 318 5.61 -28.88 20.64
N VAL A 319 6.74 -28.60 19.98
CA VAL A 319 6.77 -28.11 18.60
C VAL A 319 6.83 -29.32 17.67
N ILE A 320 6.00 -29.32 16.63
CA ILE A 320 5.91 -30.36 15.61
C ILE A 320 6.17 -29.70 14.25
N GLU A 321 7.11 -30.24 13.49
CA GLU A 321 7.33 -29.87 12.10
C GLU A 321 6.38 -30.71 11.24
N MET A 322 5.45 -30.06 10.52
CA MET A 322 4.38 -30.74 9.79
C MET A 322 4.81 -31.21 8.39
N GLY A 323 5.81 -30.55 7.79
CA GLY A 323 6.33 -30.87 6.45
C GLY A 323 7.02 -29.69 5.79
N VAL A 324 7.44 -29.89 4.54
CA VAL A 324 7.98 -28.86 3.64
C VAL A 324 7.05 -28.75 2.44
N HIS A 325 6.68 -27.52 2.08
CA HIS A 325 5.79 -27.23 0.96
C HIS A 325 6.40 -26.10 0.12
N ASP A 326 6.37 -26.27 -1.21
CA ASP A 326 6.90 -25.28 -2.16
C ASP A 326 5.75 -24.36 -2.58
N PHE A 327 5.73 -23.13 -2.08
CA PHE A 327 4.70 -22.16 -2.43
C PHE A 327 4.95 -21.54 -3.82
N GLU A 328 3.87 -21.36 -4.59
CA GLU A 328 3.85 -20.51 -5.78
C GLU A 328 3.22 -19.15 -5.42
N SER A 329 3.20 -18.19 -6.35
CA SER A 329 2.48 -16.93 -6.12
C SER A 329 0.97 -17.18 -6.11
N GLY A 330 0.29 -16.76 -5.04
CA GLY A 330 -1.14 -17.00 -4.85
C GLY A 330 -1.58 -16.79 -3.41
N LEU A 331 -2.89 -16.96 -3.16
CA LEU A 331 -3.46 -16.94 -1.82
C LEU A 331 -3.48 -18.36 -1.25
N TYR A 332 -2.97 -18.53 -0.04
CA TYR A 332 -2.88 -19.81 0.66
C TYR A 332 -3.65 -19.76 1.97
N ARG A 333 -4.33 -20.86 2.26
CA ARG A 333 -4.99 -21.12 3.53
C ARG A 333 -4.41 -22.42 4.10
N ILE A 334 -3.92 -22.37 5.33
CA ILE A 334 -3.47 -23.54 6.07
C ILE A 334 -4.44 -23.76 7.24
N ASP A 335 -5.14 -24.88 7.20
CA ASP A 335 -5.97 -25.36 8.30
C ASP A 335 -5.19 -26.36 9.14
N LEU A 336 -4.98 -26.05 10.42
CA LEU A 336 -4.41 -26.96 11.40
C LEU A 336 -5.50 -27.47 12.31
N MET A 337 -5.65 -28.80 12.42
CA MET A 337 -6.55 -29.43 13.37
C MET A 337 -5.81 -30.45 14.23
N THR A 338 -5.86 -30.28 15.54
CA THR A 338 -5.45 -31.31 16.49
C THR A 338 -6.61 -32.27 16.77
N ILE A 339 -6.32 -33.56 16.82
CA ILE A 339 -7.34 -34.59 17.06
C ILE A 339 -7.02 -35.27 18.39
N PHE A 340 -7.84 -35.02 19.41
CA PHE A 340 -7.73 -35.72 20.68
C PHE A 340 -8.22 -37.17 20.56
N ASN A 341 -7.27 -38.08 20.35
CA ASN A 341 -7.55 -39.51 20.27
C ASN A 341 -7.50 -40.16 21.66
N ASN A 342 -8.66 -40.49 22.21
CA ASN A 342 -8.85 -41.15 23.51
C ASN A 342 -9.37 -42.59 23.39
N THR A 343 -9.23 -43.22 22.22
CA THR A 343 -9.84 -44.53 21.94
C THR A 343 -9.05 -45.73 22.49
N ASP A 344 -7.81 -45.52 22.95
CA ASP A 344 -6.95 -46.57 23.50
C ASP A 344 -7.19 -46.76 25.00
N ASN A 345 -7.73 -47.93 25.37
CA ASN A 345 -8.07 -48.32 26.74
C ASN A 345 -6.87 -48.55 27.68
N THR A 346 -5.65 -48.48 27.16
CA THR A 346 -4.43 -48.55 27.95
C THR A 346 -3.92 -47.17 28.39
N THR A 347 -4.54 -46.10 27.89
CA THR A 347 -4.14 -44.72 28.21
C THR A 347 -4.94 -44.16 29.39
N ASN A 348 -4.34 -43.21 30.12
CA ASN A 348 -5.01 -42.51 31.22
C ASN A 348 -6.21 -41.65 30.77
N TRP A 349 -6.29 -41.39 29.47
CA TRP A 349 -7.27 -40.52 28.83
C TRP A 349 -8.43 -41.29 28.19
N PHE A 350 -8.44 -42.63 28.26
CA PHE A 350 -9.53 -43.45 27.70
C PHE A 350 -10.92 -42.97 28.12
N ASP A 351 -11.81 -42.79 27.14
CA ASP A 351 -13.19 -42.30 27.31
C ASP A 351 -13.32 -40.92 28.02
N LYS A 352 -12.24 -40.15 28.14
CA LYS A 352 -12.31 -38.79 28.70
C LYS A 352 -12.80 -37.80 27.65
N PRO A 353 -13.81 -36.97 27.96
CA PRO A 353 -14.26 -35.96 27.02
C PRO A 353 -13.19 -34.87 26.83
N GLU A 354 -13.11 -34.36 25.62
CA GLU A 354 -12.36 -33.15 25.30
C GLU A 354 -13.05 -31.92 25.90
N ILE A 355 -12.25 -30.94 26.34
CA ILE A 355 -12.76 -29.75 27.05
C ILE A 355 -13.24 -28.67 26.06
N SER A 356 -12.50 -28.44 24.97
CA SER A 356 -12.83 -27.44 23.96
C SER A 356 -12.35 -27.93 22.60
N GLN A 357 -13.28 -28.12 21.65
CA GLN A 357 -12.95 -28.45 20.27
C GLN A 357 -12.48 -27.22 19.48
N ALA A 358 -12.93 -26.02 19.87
CA ALA A 358 -12.50 -24.77 19.24
C ALA A 358 -10.98 -24.55 19.39
N ASN A 359 -10.40 -24.99 20.51
CA ASN A 359 -8.95 -24.87 20.75
C ASN A 359 -8.11 -25.81 19.87
N ASN A 360 -8.75 -26.71 19.12
CA ASN A 360 -8.05 -27.68 18.29
C ASN A 360 -7.81 -27.19 16.87
N VAL A 361 -8.57 -26.19 16.44
CA VAL A 361 -8.54 -25.68 15.09
C VAL A 361 -7.79 -24.34 15.10
N SER A 362 -6.96 -24.15 14.09
CA SER A 362 -6.28 -22.89 13.83
C SER A 362 -6.15 -22.71 12.33
N THR A 363 -6.54 -21.55 11.83
CA THR A 363 -6.46 -21.20 10.41
C THR A 363 -5.42 -20.11 10.22
N ILE A 364 -4.60 -20.23 9.18
CA ILE A 364 -3.72 -19.16 8.72
C ILE A 364 -4.06 -18.88 7.27
N LEU A 365 -4.34 -17.62 6.95
CA LEU A 365 -4.52 -17.13 5.60
C LEU A 365 -3.35 -16.20 5.27
N PHE A 366 -2.69 -16.39 4.14
CA PHE A 366 -1.62 -15.50 3.71
C PHE A 366 -1.52 -15.48 2.20
N GLU A 367 -1.06 -14.36 1.67
CA GLU A 367 -0.78 -14.20 0.25
C GLU A 367 0.71 -14.32 -0.01
N ILE A 368 1.08 -15.14 -0.98
CA ILE A 368 2.38 -15.08 -1.63
C ILE A 368 2.26 -14.10 -2.79
N ALA A 369 2.22 -12.82 -2.42
CA ALA A 369 2.09 -11.70 -3.36
C ALA A 369 3.46 -11.42 -4.00
N ASN A 370 4.44 -11.11 -3.15
CA ASN A 370 5.82 -10.93 -3.53
C ASN A 370 6.74 -11.45 -2.42
N ALA A 371 7.67 -12.36 -2.78
CA ALA A 371 8.73 -12.80 -1.90
C ALA A 371 9.89 -11.78 -1.84
N ASP A 372 9.84 -10.75 -2.69
CA ASP A 372 10.90 -9.79 -2.80
C ASP A 372 10.85 -8.72 -1.72
N ILE A 373 12.02 -8.18 -1.42
CA ILE A 373 12.20 -6.98 -0.61
C ILE A 373 11.80 -5.72 -1.40
N THR A 374 11.28 -4.71 -0.70
CA THR A 374 11.03 -3.38 -1.26
C THR A 374 12.05 -2.39 -0.71
N LEU A 375 12.76 -1.69 -1.61
CA LEU A 375 13.62 -0.56 -1.27
C LEU A 375 12.78 0.72 -1.23
N LEU A 376 12.67 1.32 -0.03
CA LEU A 376 11.94 2.56 0.23
C LEU A 376 12.73 3.77 -0.28
N GLN A 377 12.24 4.99 -0.02
CA GLN A 377 12.94 6.21 -0.42
C GLN A 377 14.32 6.28 0.26
N ALA A 378 15.37 6.44 -0.56
CA ALA A 378 16.71 6.62 -0.04
C ALA A 378 16.81 7.93 0.73
N ASP A 379 17.59 7.90 1.81
CA ASP A 379 18.05 9.06 2.56
C ASP A 379 19.09 9.81 1.70
N VAL A 380 18.54 10.66 0.84
CA VAL A 380 19.23 11.71 0.08
C VAL A 380 18.58 13.03 0.47
N LEU A 381 19.31 14.15 0.37
CA LEU A 381 18.73 15.49 0.57
C LEU A 381 17.41 15.60 -0.20
N ASP A 382 16.33 15.95 0.50
CA ASP A 382 14.96 15.89 -0.03
C ASP A 382 14.78 16.72 -1.31
N CYS A 383 15.58 17.79 -1.45
CA CYS A 383 15.62 18.62 -2.65
C CYS A 383 15.94 17.87 -3.95
N VAL A 384 16.57 16.69 -3.87
CA VAL A 384 16.89 15.85 -5.04
C VAL A 384 15.62 15.24 -5.64
N ALA A 385 14.60 15.04 -4.82
CA ALA A 385 13.29 14.57 -5.27
C ALA A 385 12.45 15.69 -5.92
N ASP A 386 12.83 16.97 -5.77
CA ASP A 386 12.18 18.11 -6.43
C ASP A 386 12.51 18.12 -7.93
N ALA A 387 11.55 17.69 -8.74
CA ALA A 387 11.75 17.62 -10.19
C ALA A 387 11.23 18.84 -10.96
N VAL A 388 10.87 19.95 -10.27
CA VAL A 388 10.66 21.24 -10.92
C VAL A 388 11.95 22.06 -10.91
N TYR A 389 12.63 22.07 -9.77
CA TYR A 389 13.86 22.83 -9.57
C TYR A 389 14.97 21.90 -9.07
N SER A 390 15.72 21.33 -10.00
CA SER A 390 16.84 20.43 -9.68
C SER A 390 17.82 21.07 -8.70
N CYS A 391 18.03 20.42 -7.56
CA CYS A 391 19.09 20.81 -6.64
C CYS A 391 20.41 20.12 -7.00
N VAL A 392 21.50 20.68 -6.49
CA VAL A 392 22.87 20.21 -6.73
C VAL A 392 23.54 19.83 -5.41
N TYR A 393 24.53 18.96 -5.48
CA TYR A 393 25.38 18.60 -4.33
C TYR A 393 26.71 19.32 -4.42
N SER A 394 27.33 19.55 -3.26
CA SER A 394 28.71 20.04 -3.22
C SER A 394 29.66 18.88 -3.50
N THR A 395 30.70 19.08 -4.31
CA THR A 395 31.80 18.09 -4.43
C THR A 395 32.63 17.99 -3.14
N ASN A 396 32.50 18.97 -2.24
CA ASN A 396 33.30 19.16 -1.03
C ASN A 396 34.82 19.02 -1.26
N PRO A 397 35.41 19.76 -2.22
CA PRO A 397 36.76 19.47 -2.73
C PRO A 397 37.88 19.78 -1.71
N GLN A 398 37.57 20.54 -0.66
CA GLN A 398 38.50 20.89 0.42
C GLN A 398 38.08 20.36 1.79
N GLY A 399 36.92 19.73 1.89
CA GLY A 399 36.41 19.26 3.16
C GLY A 399 36.96 17.90 3.58
N GLN A 400 36.67 17.55 4.82
CA GLN A 400 37.07 16.28 5.43
C GLN A 400 35.94 15.25 5.40
N GLN A 401 34.73 15.66 5.04
CA GLN A 401 33.54 14.82 4.98
C GLN A 401 33.16 14.46 3.54
N SER A 402 32.50 13.32 3.37
CA SER A 402 31.84 12.96 2.12
C SER A 402 30.36 12.68 2.38
N HIS A 403 29.57 12.63 1.31
CA HIS A 403 28.17 12.28 1.37
C HIS A 403 27.99 10.87 1.90
N ASN A 404 27.00 10.67 2.76
CA ASN A 404 26.53 9.36 3.17
C ASN A 404 25.20 9.09 2.47
N PHE A 405 24.88 7.81 2.29
CA PHE A 405 23.61 7.39 1.73
C PHE A 405 23.03 6.28 2.58
N ALA A 406 21.71 6.29 2.74
CA ALA A 406 21.01 5.18 3.33
C ALA A 406 19.76 4.84 2.52
N VAL A 407 19.32 3.59 2.60
CA VAL A 407 18.08 3.12 1.97
C VAL A 407 17.31 2.28 2.98
N PRO A 408 16.19 2.78 3.51
CA PRO A 408 15.25 1.98 4.27
C PRO A 408 14.65 0.89 3.37
N MET A 409 14.31 -0.24 3.96
CA MET A 409 13.77 -1.39 3.23
C MET A 409 12.71 -2.12 4.05
N LEU A 410 11.78 -2.75 3.34
CA LEU A 410 10.70 -3.58 3.90
C LEU A 410 10.75 -4.95 3.25
N ASN A 411 10.88 -6.01 4.04
CA ASN A 411 10.82 -7.37 3.51
C ASN A 411 9.39 -7.74 3.09
N GLY A 412 9.28 -8.59 2.06
CA GLY A 412 8.01 -9.18 1.65
C GLY A 412 7.50 -10.23 2.63
N VAL A 413 6.72 -11.18 2.12
CA VAL A 413 5.97 -12.15 2.94
C VAL A 413 6.78 -13.39 3.36
N ILE A 414 8.04 -13.50 2.94
CA ILE A 414 8.92 -14.66 3.20
C ILE A 414 10.22 -14.20 3.83
N GLU A 415 10.71 -14.95 4.82
CA GLU A 415 12.04 -14.72 5.40
C GLU A 415 13.12 -14.81 4.32
N GLY A 416 13.99 -13.81 4.25
CA GLY A 416 15.03 -13.72 3.22
C GLY A 416 16.36 -13.21 3.75
N ILE A 417 17.44 -13.59 3.06
CA ILE A 417 18.77 -13.02 3.29
C ILE A 417 19.15 -12.18 2.08
N TYR A 418 19.22 -10.87 2.28
CA TYR A 418 19.40 -9.88 1.22
C TYR A 418 20.77 -9.21 1.30
N GLU A 419 21.34 -8.95 0.14
CA GLU A 419 22.51 -8.11 -0.04
C GLU A 419 22.13 -6.89 -0.87
N VAL A 420 22.18 -5.71 -0.26
CA VAL A 420 21.82 -4.44 -0.92
C VAL A 420 23.10 -3.79 -1.44
N THR A 421 23.12 -3.44 -2.72
CA THR A 421 24.28 -2.89 -3.43
C THR A 421 23.95 -1.49 -3.91
N MET A 422 24.90 -0.57 -3.68
CA MET A 422 24.89 0.77 -4.25
C MET A 422 25.84 0.82 -5.44
N LYS A 423 25.42 1.49 -6.50
CA LYS A 423 26.20 1.74 -7.70
C LYS A 423 26.17 3.22 -8.05
N ILE A 424 27.33 3.78 -8.41
CA ILE A 424 27.47 5.16 -8.84
C ILE A 424 28.05 5.16 -10.25
N VAL A 425 27.32 5.78 -11.18
CA VAL A 425 27.73 5.96 -12.58
C VAL A 425 27.86 7.44 -12.86
N ASP A 426 29.03 7.87 -13.29
CA ASP A 426 29.25 9.20 -13.87
C ASP A 426 28.55 9.23 -15.24
N GLU A 427 27.47 10.01 -15.36
CA GLU A 427 26.63 10.03 -16.57
C GLU A 427 27.31 10.73 -17.74
N ASP A 428 28.21 11.68 -17.48
CA ASP A 428 28.97 12.41 -18.49
C ASP A 428 30.00 11.52 -19.22
N THR A 429 30.60 10.58 -18.49
CA THR A 429 31.60 9.64 -19.03
C THR A 429 31.04 8.24 -19.29
N GLY A 430 29.90 7.91 -18.68
CA GLY A 430 29.29 6.58 -18.67
C GLY A 430 30.06 5.54 -17.83
N GLN A 431 30.99 5.96 -16.97
CA GLN A 431 31.81 5.06 -16.17
C GLN A 431 31.16 4.77 -14.81
N THR A 432 31.15 3.50 -14.42
CA THR A 432 30.87 3.11 -13.03
C THR A 432 32.08 3.47 -12.17
N VAL A 433 31.89 4.42 -11.26
CA VAL A 433 32.94 4.93 -10.37
C VAL A 433 32.92 4.27 -8.99
N PHE A 434 31.78 3.70 -8.60
CA PHE A 434 31.60 2.95 -7.37
C PHE A 434 30.56 1.84 -7.55
N GLU A 435 30.78 0.68 -6.94
CA GLU A 435 29.83 -0.43 -6.89
C GLU A 435 30.20 -1.33 -5.70
N GLN A 436 29.47 -1.24 -4.58
CA GLN A 436 29.69 -2.04 -3.38
C GLN A 436 28.40 -2.30 -2.60
N THR A 437 28.41 -3.39 -1.83
CA THR A 437 27.38 -3.77 -0.88
C THR A 437 27.35 -2.80 0.31
N SER A 438 26.23 -2.71 1.03
CA SER A 438 26.09 -1.86 2.22
C SER A 438 27.06 -2.21 3.35
N ASP A 439 27.43 -1.22 4.16
CA ASP A 439 28.38 -1.36 5.27
C ASP A 439 27.88 -2.28 6.39
N ASN A 440 26.55 -2.36 6.52
CA ASN A 440 25.85 -3.08 7.58
C ASN A 440 25.08 -4.31 7.09
N GLY A 441 25.31 -4.71 5.83
CA GLY A 441 24.78 -5.97 5.29
C GLY A 441 25.66 -7.19 5.64
N PRO A 442 25.19 -8.41 5.32
CA PRO A 442 23.89 -8.72 4.72
C PRO A 442 22.73 -8.68 5.76
N PHE A 443 21.50 -8.62 5.26
CA PHE A 443 20.30 -8.50 6.09
C PHE A 443 19.54 -9.82 6.13
N VAL A 444 19.29 -10.36 7.33
CA VAL A 444 18.35 -11.46 7.54
C VAL A 444 17.05 -10.85 8.03
N LEU A 445 15.99 -10.96 7.24
CA LEU A 445 14.72 -10.29 7.50
C LEU A 445 13.59 -11.32 7.57
N ASP A 446 12.82 -11.29 8.65
CA ASP A 446 11.54 -11.96 8.82
C ASP A 446 10.47 -11.32 7.90
N PRO A 447 9.33 -11.99 7.65
CA PRO A 447 8.23 -11.39 6.89
C PRO A 447 7.82 -10.01 7.41
N HIS A 448 7.64 -9.04 6.51
CA HIS A 448 7.29 -7.64 6.80
C HIS A 448 8.28 -6.88 7.69
N GLN A 449 9.46 -7.44 7.97
CA GLN A 449 10.45 -6.77 8.80
C GLN A 449 11.10 -5.60 8.04
N ARG A 450 11.22 -4.45 8.72
CA ARG A 450 11.94 -3.27 8.22
C ARG A 450 13.42 -3.29 8.61
N SER A 451 14.25 -2.70 7.75
CA SER A 451 15.66 -2.44 8.02
C SER A 451 16.16 -1.23 7.23
N GLN A 452 17.46 -0.94 7.32
CA GLN A 452 18.08 0.15 6.57
C GLN A 452 19.51 -0.22 6.16
N ALA A 453 19.83 -0.04 4.89
CA ALA A 453 21.18 -0.16 4.35
C ALA A 453 21.89 1.18 4.41
N ASN A 454 23.18 1.18 4.78
CA ASN A 454 23.99 2.39 4.90
C ASN A 454 25.29 2.29 4.11
N TRP A 455 25.72 3.42 3.56
CA TRP A 455 27.03 3.62 2.95
C TRP A 455 27.66 4.90 3.50
N THR A 456 28.75 4.72 4.23
CA THR A 456 29.49 5.79 4.88
C THR A 456 30.58 6.28 3.94
N SER A 457 30.42 7.47 3.39
CA SER A 457 31.40 8.09 2.48
C SER A 457 31.82 7.16 1.30
N PRO A 458 30.86 6.61 0.52
CA PRO A 458 31.16 5.60 -0.49
C PRO A 458 32.05 6.12 -1.62
N TYR A 459 31.97 7.41 -1.92
CA TYR A 459 32.73 8.04 -3.01
C TYR A 459 33.06 9.49 -2.68
N ASP A 460 34.28 9.93 -2.95
CA ASP A 460 34.81 11.25 -2.62
C ASP A 460 35.51 11.95 -3.81
N LEU A 461 35.48 11.35 -5.00
CA LEU A 461 36.12 11.86 -6.22
C LEU A 461 35.10 12.49 -7.18
N TRP A 462 34.17 13.28 -6.65
CA TRP A 462 33.16 13.99 -7.43
C TRP A 462 33.82 15.05 -8.31
N PHE A 463 33.49 15.07 -9.61
CA PHE A 463 33.96 16.11 -10.53
C PHE A 463 32.97 17.26 -10.59
N ASP A 464 33.52 18.48 -10.62
CA ASP A 464 32.73 19.70 -10.80
C ASP A 464 31.94 19.67 -12.12
N SER A 465 30.66 20.04 -12.05
CA SER A 465 29.71 20.08 -13.16
C SER A 465 29.45 18.71 -13.83
N HIS A 466 29.69 17.61 -13.11
CA HIS A 466 29.31 16.27 -13.55
C HIS A 466 28.01 15.82 -12.89
N THR A 467 27.23 15.02 -13.61
CA THR A 467 26.03 14.35 -13.10
C THR A 467 26.31 12.89 -12.81
N TYR A 468 25.84 12.41 -11.67
CA TYR A 468 26.01 11.03 -11.24
C TYR A 468 24.67 10.35 -11.02
N ASN A 469 24.52 9.17 -11.60
CA ASN A 469 23.45 8.23 -11.30
C ASN A 469 23.84 7.40 -10.09
N ILE A 470 23.11 7.58 -8.99
CA ILE A 470 23.28 6.83 -7.76
C ILE A 470 22.12 5.86 -7.67
N SER A 471 22.38 4.56 -7.86
CA SER A 471 21.36 3.51 -7.82
C SER A 471 21.58 2.50 -6.70
N PHE A 472 20.47 1.90 -6.26
CA PHE A 472 20.39 0.94 -5.19
C PHE A 472 19.54 -0.24 -5.66
N GLN A 473 20.08 -1.43 -5.50
CA GLN A 473 19.41 -2.69 -5.84
C GLN A 473 19.67 -3.73 -4.77
N SER A 474 18.81 -4.75 -4.70
CA SER A 474 18.99 -5.86 -3.77
C SER A 474 19.11 -7.18 -4.53
N THR A 475 19.83 -8.12 -3.92
CA THR A 475 19.93 -9.50 -4.41
C THR A 475 19.70 -10.47 -3.26
N LEU A 476 19.09 -11.61 -3.57
CA LEU A 476 18.89 -12.68 -2.59
C LEU A 476 20.15 -13.56 -2.54
N ILE A 477 20.81 -13.68 -1.38
CA ILE A 477 22.11 -14.38 -1.27
C ILE A 477 22.01 -15.87 -1.63
N GLY A 478 20.86 -16.51 -1.36
CA GLY A 478 20.67 -17.93 -1.63
C GLY A 478 20.67 -18.29 -3.12
N THR A 479 20.19 -17.39 -3.98
CA THR A 479 20.00 -17.61 -5.42
C THR A 479 20.91 -16.73 -6.28
N GLY A 480 21.34 -15.57 -5.77
CA GLY A 480 22.06 -14.54 -6.52
C GLY A 480 21.20 -13.77 -7.51
N GLU A 481 19.88 -13.95 -7.47
CA GLU A 481 18.92 -13.23 -8.32
C GLU A 481 18.62 -11.85 -7.72
N ASP A 482 18.36 -10.87 -8.59
CA ASP A 482 17.85 -9.56 -8.17
C ASP A 482 16.50 -9.74 -7.47
N SER A 483 16.28 -8.98 -6.40
CA SER A 483 15.04 -8.99 -5.65
C SER A 483 14.52 -7.57 -5.47
N GLY A 484 13.24 -7.36 -5.76
CA GLY A 484 12.58 -6.10 -5.48
C GLY A 484 12.70 -5.04 -6.54
N ASN A 485 12.48 -3.79 -6.12
CA ASN A 485 12.64 -2.61 -6.96
C ASN A 485 14.08 -2.06 -6.91
N GLU A 486 14.49 -1.43 -8.02
CA GLU A 486 15.66 -0.55 -8.06
C GLU A 486 15.24 0.89 -7.74
N ARG A 487 16.04 1.60 -6.95
CA ARG A 487 15.91 3.05 -6.72
C ARG A 487 17.13 3.74 -7.31
N TYR A 488 16.93 4.87 -7.98
CA TYR A 488 18.05 5.67 -8.46
C TYR A 488 17.77 7.17 -8.46
N PHE A 489 18.83 7.96 -8.40
CA PHE A 489 18.81 9.42 -8.42
C PHE A 489 19.92 9.93 -9.35
N SER A 490 19.61 10.94 -10.16
CA SER A 490 20.62 11.64 -10.96
C SER A 490 20.90 13.00 -10.31
N ILE A 491 22.11 13.19 -9.80
CA ILE A 491 22.50 14.37 -9.01
C ILE A 491 23.69 15.06 -9.68
N GLU A 492 23.59 16.36 -9.91
CA GLU A 492 24.70 17.19 -10.37
C GLU A 492 25.54 17.66 -9.18
N PHE A 493 26.87 17.56 -9.30
CA PHE A 493 27.81 17.97 -8.27
C PHE A 493 28.61 19.20 -8.71
N LEU A 494 28.75 20.18 -7.81
CA LEU A 494 29.46 21.44 -8.07
C LEU A 494 30.47 21.78 -6.97
N ASP A 495 31.59 22.38 -7.35
CA ASP A 495 32.57 22.91 -6.39
C ASP A 495 32.08 24.20 -5.71
N ASN A 496 31.27 25.00 -6.42
CA ASN A 496 30.76 26.28 -5.93
C ASN A 496 29.27 26.41 -6.23
N ILE A 497 28.47 26.57 -5.18
CA ILE A 497 27.01 26.66 -5.26
C ILE A 497 26.58 28.09 -4.91
N ASP A 498 25.60 28.65 -5.60
CA ASP A 498 25.20 30.05 -5.35
C ASP A 498 24.51 30.22 -4.00
N VAL A 499 23.61 29.30 -3.61
CA VAL A 499 22.76 29.46 -2.42
C VAL A 499 22.55 28.14 -1.67
N ALA A 500 22.89 28.11 -0.37
CA ALA A 500 22.36 27.13 0.57
C ALA A 500 21.05 27.68 1.15
N ILE A 501 19.96 26.94 1.04
CA ILE A 501 18.69 27.27 1.67
C ILE A 501 18.55 26.40 2.91
N LEU A 502 18.57 26.99 4.10
CA LEU A 502 18.33 26.24 5.32
C LEU A 502 16.84 26.35 5.67
N SER A 503 16.06 25.33 5.32
CA SER A 503 14.61 25.33 5.51
C SER A 503 14.04 23.94 5.26
N ASN A 504 13.09 23.55 6.10
CA ASN A 504 12.12 22.51 5.75
C ASN A 504 11.14 23.07 4.70
N PRO A 505 10.27 22.23 4.09
CA PRO A 505 9.18 22.71 3.26
C PRO A 505 8.36 23.75 4.04
N THR A 506 7.97 24.83 3.36
CA THR A 506 7.21 25.92 3.99
C THR A 506 5.83 26.01 3.37
N ASP A 507 4.81 26.15 4.21
CA ASP A 507 3.43 26.35 3.78
C ASP A 507 3.32 27.54 2.80
N GLN A 508 2.33 27.47 1.91
CA GLN A 508 1.95 28.52 0.95
C GLN A 508 2.90 28.72 -0.25
N ASN A 509 3.59 27.67 -0.70
CA ASN A 509 4.46 27.70 -1.89
C ASN A 509 5.55 28.78 -1.81
N ARG A 510 5.96 29.19 -0.60
CA ARG A 510 6.92 30.30 -0.40
C ARG A 510 8.32 29.88 -0.83
N LEU A 511 8.75 28.72 -0.35
CA LEU A 511 10.02 28.13 -0.76
C LEU A 511 10.04 27.85 -2.26
N GLN A 512 8.92 27.39 -2.84
CA GLN A 512 8.81 27.20 -4.29
C GLN A 512 8.97 28.50 -5.09
N ARG A 513 8.46 29.64 -4.60
CA ARG A 513 8.74 30.96 -5.23
C ARG A 513 10.22 31.35 -5.13
N VAL A 514 10.88 31.04 -4.02
CA VAL A 514 12.32 31.27 -3.89
C VAL A 514 13.10 30.41 -4.90
N LYS A 515 12.78 29.12 -5.02
CA LYS A 515 13.36 28.20 -6.00
C LYS A 515 13.12 28.70 -7.44
N GLN A 516 11.90 29.16 -7.73
CA GLN A 516 11.55 29.78 -9.01
C GLN A 516 12.39 31.02 -9.32
N ASP A 517 12.54 31.93 -8.35
CA ASP A 517 13.35 33.13 -8.52
C ASP A 517 14.82 32.78 -8.76
N LEU A 518 15.38 31.84 -7.99
CA LEU A 518 16.75 31.35 -8.18
C LEU A 518 16.95 30.75 -9.58
N SER A 519 16.04 29.88 -10.02
CA SER A 519 16.04 29.32 -11.37
C SER A 519 15.95 30.41 -12.45
N SER A 520 15.07 31.41 -12.27
CA SER A 520 14.94 32.56 -13.20
C SER A 520 16.20 33.42 -13.29
N MET A 521 17.00 33.46 -12.22
CA MET A 521 18.28 34.13 -12.14
C MET A 521 19.45 33.23 -12.57
N ASN A 522 19.18 31.99 -12.98
CA ASN A 522 20.16 30.97 -13.32
C ASN A 522 21.16 30.74 -12.16
N LYS A 523 20.61 30.55 -10.96
CA LYS A 523 21.33 30.31 -9.71
C LYS A 523 21.17 28.87 -9.26
N THR A 524 22.28 28.26 -8.88
CA THR A 524 22.31 26.89 -8.33
C THR A 524 22.03 26.93 -6.84
N TYR A 525 21.40 25.87 -6.33
CA TYR A 525 21.04 25.83 -4.93
C TYR A 525 21.00 24.42 -4.38
N THR A 526 21.13 24.35 -3.06
CA THR A 526 20.86 23.15 -2.27
C THR A 526 19.94 23.56 -1.13
N GLN A 527 18.85 22.84 -0.93
CA GLN A 527 18.02 22.98 0.27
C GLN A 527 18.49 21.95 1.29
N LEU A 528 18.69 22.40 2.52
CA LEU A 528 19.09 21.60 3.67
C LEU A 528 18.00 21.73 4.72
N GLU A 529 17.38 20.60 5.04
CA GLU A 529 16.35 20.51 6.06
C GLU A 529 16.98 20.53 7.44
N VAL A 530 16.19 20.80 8.47
CA VAL A 530 16.68 20.92 9.84
C VAL A 530 17.46 19.67 10.29
N GLU A 531 17.02 18.48 9.84
CA GLU A 531 17.71 17.22 10.12
C GLU A 531 19.11 17.13 9.48
N ASP A 532 19.31 17.79 8.33
CA ASP A 532 20.58 17.83 7.60
C ASP A 532 21.63 18.73 8.25
N TRP A 533 21.21 19.69 9.08
CA TRP A 533 22.08 20.79 9.53
C TRP A 533 23.27 20.32 10.36
N ASN A 534 23.13 19.20 11.08
CA ASN A 534 24.23 18.63 11.86
C ASN A 534 25.39 18.12 11.00
N VAL A 535 25.11 17.82 9.73
CA VAL A 535 26.12 17.40 8.75
C VAL A 535 26.41 18.56 7.81
N TYR A 536 25.43 18.94 6.99
CA TYR A 536 25.59 19.89 5.88
C TYR A 536 25.52 21.37 6.29
N GLY A 537 25.05 21.67 7.51
CA GLY A 537 25.04 23.03 8.08
C GLY A 537 26.36 23.45 8.72
N MET A 538 27.40 22.61 8.65
CA MET A 538 28.71 22.86 9.24
C MET A 538 29.65 23.62 8.30
N GLU A 539 30.71 24.21 8.86
CA GLU A 539 31.69 25.03 8.11
C GLU A 539 32.30 24.28 6.92
N ASP A 540 32.59 22.98 7.07
CA ASP A 540 33.15 22.10 6.02
C ASP A 540 32.31 22.07 4.74
N TRP A 541 30.99 22.21 4.87
CA TRP A 541 30.05 22.18 3.76
C TRP A 541 29.63 23.58 3.32
N LEU A 542 29.34 24.47 4.26
CA LEU A 542 28.84 25.81 3.96
C LEU A 542 29.87 26.70 3.27
N GLU A 543 31.16 26.41 3.36
CA GLU A 543 32.21 27.18 2.67
C GLU A 543 32.12 27.13 1.13
N HIS A 544 31.44 26.12 0.57
CA HIS A 544 31.23 25.96 -0.87
C HIS A 544 30.03 26.77 -1.40
N TYR A 545 29.32 27.47 -0.53
CA TYR A 545 28.14 28.25 -0.88
C TYR A 545 28.44 29.75 -0.85
N SER A 546 28.06 30.45 -1.92
CA SER A 546 28.24 31.91 -2.01
C SER A 546 27.36 32.67 -1.03
N LYS A 547 26.18 32.11 -0.68
CA LYS A 547 25.22 32.69 0.26
C LYS A 547 24.45 31.61 1.01
N VAL A 548 24.08 31.94 2.24
CA VAL A 548 23.08 31.19 3.00
C VAL A 548 21.78 32.00 3.03
N LEU A 549 20.67 31.36 2.67
CA LEU A 549 19.33 31.93 2.68
C LEU A 549 18.51 31.25 3.76
N LEU A 550 17.99 32.07 4.69
CA LEU A 550 17.03 31.66 5.71
C LEU A 550 15.67 32.24 5.30
N PRO A 551 14.79 31.46 4.65
CA PRO A 551 13.47 31.94 4.31
C PRO A 551 12.65 32.16 5.58
N TRP A 552 11.58 32.94 5.46
CA TRP A 552 10.65 33.11 6.57
C TRP A 552 9.95 31.78 6.84
N GLN A 553 10.04 31.31 8.08
CA GLN A 553 9.50 30.03 8.52
C GLN A 553 8.04 30.17 8.94
N THR A 554 7.29 29.07 8.86
CA THR A 554 5.91 29.01 9.34
C THR A 554 5.89 28.77 10.84
N ASP A 555 4.76 29.07 11.48
CA ASP A 555 4.61 28.81 12.92
C ASP A 555 4.81 27.31 13.22
N TYR A 556 4.47 26.42 12.29
CA TYR A 556 4.73 24.98 12.40
C TYR A 556 6.23 24.64 12.48
N SER A 557 7.03 25.10 11.50
CA SER A 557 8.47 24.86 11.47
C SER A 557 9.20 25.48 12.67
N VAL A 558 8.61 26.53 13.26
CA VAL A 558 9.15 27.23 14.43
C VAL A 558 8.76 26.58 15.75
N GLU A 559 7.50 26.15 15.90
CA GLU A 559 6.96 25.60 17.16
C GLU A 559 7.28 24.11 17.34
N TYR A 560 7.37 23.35 16.24
CA TYR A 560 7.57 21.90 16.27
C TYR A 560 8.91 21.43 15.65
N GLY A 561 9.60 22.30 14.93
CA GLY A 561 10.81 21.95 14.17
C GLY A 561 12.14 22.45 14.76
N ASP A 562 12.15 23.00 15.97
CA ASP A 562 13.33 23.55 16.67
C ASP A 562 14.18 24.55 15.83
N TYR A 563 13.62 25.10 14.75
CA TYR A 563 14.38 25.78 13.69
C TYR A 563 15.23 26.95 14.21
N TYR A 564 14.64 27.81 15.05
CA TYR A 564 15.38 28.94 15.63
C TYR A 564 16.29 28.52 16.78
N GLU A 565 15.95 27.45 17.50
CA GLU A 565 16.75 26.95 18.62
C GLU A 565 18.08 26.37 18.13
N LEU A 566 18.07 25.70 16.98
CA LEU A 566 19.28 25.17 16.33
C LEU A 566 20.17 26.26 15.71
N LEU A 567 19.59 27.42 15.38
CA LEU A 567 20.35 28.61 14.97
C LEU A 567 20.92 29.39 16.17
N GLU A 568 20.44 29.14 17.40
CA GLU A 568 20.98 29.81 18.57
C GLU A 568 22.42 29.34 18.85
N PRO A 569 23.38 30.26 19.06
CA PRO A 569 24.71 29.87 19.46
C PRO A 569 24.64 29.18 20.83
N GLN A 570 25.09 27.92 20.88
CA GLN A 570 25.30 27.16 22.12
C GLN A 570 26.00 28.08 23.13
N THR A 571 25.29 28.47 24.20
CA THR A 571 25.84 29.37 25.21
C THR A 571 27.03 28.66 25.84
N PRO A 572 28.24 29.25 25.88
CA PRO A 572 29.39 28.58 26.48
C PRO A 572 29.04 28.26 27.93
N THR A 573 28.99 26.97 28.27
CA THR A 573 28.86 26.54 29.67
C THR A 573 30.03 27.13 30.44
N THR A 574 29.74 28.13 31.27
CA THR A 574 30.71 28.77 32.17
C THR A 574 31.50 27.67 32.90
N PRO A 575 32.84 27.66 32.89
CA PRO A 575 33.60 26.68 33.63
C PRO A 575 33.27 26.86 35.11
N THR A 576 32.71 25.84 35.75
CA THR A 576 32.66 25.78 37.21
C THR A 576 34.11 25.86 37.71
N SER A 577 34.42 26.98 38.37
CA SER A 577 35.71 27.20 39.02
C SER A 577 35.90 26.18 40.16
N PRO A 578 37.15 25.78 40.46
CA PRO A 578 37.46 24.63 41.34
C PRO A 578 36.98 24.76 42.78
#